data_AF-A0A7S0BTG6-F1
#
_entry.id   AF-A0A7S0BTG6-F1
#
_cell.length_a   1.000
_cell.length_b   1.000
_cell.length_c   1.000
_cell.angle_alpha   90.00
_cell.angle_beta   90.00
_cell.angle_gamma   90.00
#
_symmetry.space_group_name_H-M   'P 1'
#
loop_
_entity.id
_entity.type
_entity.pdbx_description
1 polymer ?
#
loop_
_entity_poly.entity_id
_entity_poly.type
_entity_poly.pdbx_seq_one_letter_code
_entity_poly.pdbx_strand_id
1 'polypeptide(L)'
;VGRVELMMAAFTGVGAASSNGFDSRAASCTRRRASRTTIRMAEELGDSTDKPGPLTTMEWAKVWFDNIRQTYVLKTDDKNAPQASGEIAELQGAFPFALYKYFMKLGAVYTLAFGPKKFYVVSDPVVAKHILRRKSLLYDKGMLADILEGIMGKGLIPADFETWKKRRRAIVPGFHEAFLNRMIRTFSDCTTRMKSRINGEMDRRKGSVVLDLEAEYCSLALDIIGLAVFNYDFNSVTSMNPIIKAVYRMLQEAEWRSKFLIPIWNVEPLNWVVPRLRAFREDQKLLNDTLDDLIELAVSSKSSEDLEQLVQRNYDNVNDPSLLRYLVDLRGEEATCAQLRDDLMTMLIAGHETTASLLTWATYLILQRP
;
A
#
# COMPACT_ATOMS: atom_id res chain seq x y z
N VAL A 1 16.13 -22.13 -0.09
CA VAL A 1 16.43 -21.31 -1.28
C VAL A 1 15.97 -19.90 -0.96
N GLY A 2 16.91 -18.94 -0.84
CA GLY A 2 16.61 -17.59 -0.37
C GLY A 2 15.67 -16.85 -1.31
N ARG A 3 14.56 -16.32 -0.79
CA ARG A 3 13.67 -15.42 -1.52
C ARG A 3 14.33 -14.04 -1.59
N VAL A 4 14.14 -13.34 -2.71
CA VAL A 4 14.63 -11.97 -2.89
C VAL A 4 13.51 -11.01 -2.50
N GLU A 5 13.80 -10.07 -1.60
CA GLU A 5 12.85 -9.07 -1.13
C GLU A 5 12.64 -7.94 -2.14
N LEU A 6 11.39 -7.54 -2.36
CA LEU A 6 11.02 -6.39 -3.18
C LEU A 6 10.61 -5.20 -2.33
N MET A 7 11.29 -4.06 -2.51
CA MET A 7 10.77 -2.77 -2.05
C MET A 7 10.34 -1.94 -3.27
N MET A 8 9.02 -1.73 -3.43
CA MET A 8 8.53 -0.73 -4.37
C MET A 8 8.56 0.64 -3.69
N ALA A 9 9.46 1.50 -4.14
CA ALA A 9 9.46 2.91 -3.75
C ALA A 9 8.32 3.62 -4.52
N ALA A 10 7.12 3.56 -3.98
CA ALA A 10 6.05 4.51 -4.30
C ALA A 10 5.79 5.32 -3.03
N PHE A 11 6.73 6.19 -2.67
CA PHE A 11 6.50 7.22 -1.67
C PHE A 11 6.36 8.55 -2.41
N THR A 12 5.14 9.07 -2.44
CA THR A 12 4.81 10.46 -2.72
C THR A 12 5.42 11.31 -1.62
N GLY A 13 6.74 11.53 -1.70
CA GLY A 13 7.43 12.49 -0.85
C GLY A 13 6.94 13.89 -1.18
N VAL A 14 6.11 14.45 -0.30
CA VAL A 14 5.87 15.89 -0.21
C VAL A 14 7.22 16.57 -0.05
N GLY A 15 7.64 17.25 -1.10
CA GLY A 15 8.92 17.93 -1.18
C GLY A 15 8.91 18.84 -2.39
N ALA A 16 8.51 20.08 -2.17
CA ALA A 16 8.56 21.15 -3.15
C ALA A 16 9.98 21.23 -3.74
N ALA A 17 10.12 20.87 -5.02
CA ALA A 17 11.35 21.07 -5.77
C ALA A 17 11.00 21.74 -7.10
N SER A 18 11.56 22.94 -7.25
CA SER A 18 11.40 23.88 -8.34
C SER A 18 11.74 23.30 -9.71
N SER A 19 10.95 23.72 -10.70
CA SER A 19 11.05 23.49 -12.13
C SER A 19 12.48 23.53 -12.70
N ASN A 20 12.83 22.55 -13.53
CA ASN A 20 13.52 22.80 -14.80
C ASN A 20 13.21 21.69 -15.81
N GLY A 21 12.84 22.12 -17.02
CA GLY A 21 12.30 21.28 -18.08
C GLY A 21 13.27 20.22 -18.61
N PHE A 22 12.71 19.08 -19.01
CA PHE A 22 13.44 18.00 -19.65
C PHE A 22 12.83 17.70 -21.01
N ASP A 23 13.65 17.88 -22.04
CA ASP A 23 13.34 17.58 -23.44
C ASP A 23 13.68 16.10 -23.73
N SER A 24 12.88 15.47 -24.59
CA SER A 24 12.91 14.02 -24.82
C SER A 24 13.26 13.71 -26.26
N ARG A 25 14.29 12.88 -26.49
CA ARG A 25 14.48 12.13 -27.74
C ARG A 25 15.56 11.06 -27.62
N ALA A 26 15.26 9.92 -28.26
CA ALA A 26 16.17 8.90 -28.80
C ALA A 26 16.85 7.95 -27.76
N ALA A 27 17.03 6.65 -28.00
CA ALA A 27 16.81 5.81 -29.17
C ALA A 27 16.76 4.31 -28.81
N SER A 28 16.22 3.59 -29.77
CA SER A 28 16.02 2.16 -29.97
C SER A 28 17.28 1.30 -30.16
N CYS A 29 17.04 -0.03 -30.21
CA CYS A 29 17.91 -1.15 -30.61
C CYS A 29 18.80 -1.72 -29.48
N THR A 30 18.82 -3.02 -29.18
CA THR A 30 19.00 -4.13 -30.13
C THR A 30 18.51 -5.46 -29.53
N ARG A 31 17.79 -6.25 -30.33
CA ARG A 31 17.31 -7.62 -30.03
C ARG A 31 18.35 -8.62 -30.53
N ARG A 32 18.74 -9.65 -29.75
CA ARG A 32 18.94 -11.03 -30.24
C ARG A 32 19.29 -12.06 -29.14
N ARG A 33 18.55 -13.19 -29.24
CA ARG A 33 18.88 -14.60 -28.92
C ARG A 33 19.42 -15.00 -27.54
N ALA A 34 18.56 -15.69 -26.77
CA ALA A 34 18.95 -16.90 -26.05
C ALA A 34 17.70 -17.76 -25.77
N SER A 35 17.38 -18.65 -26.70
CA SER A 35 16.35 -19.69 -26.55
C SER A 35 17.05 -21.04 -26.63
N ARG A 36 17.13 -21.78 -25.51
CA ARG A 36 17.17 -23.27 -25.42
C ARG A 36 17.51 -23.85 -24.05
N THR A 37 17.90 -23.04 -23.05
CA THR A 37 18.31 -23.57 -21.73
C THR A 37 17.17 -23.76 -20.73
N THR A 38 15.97 -23.24 -21.02
CA THR A 38 14.87 -23.10 -20.04
C THR A 38 14.04 -24.37 -19.78
N ILE A 39 14.22 -25.43 -20.58
CA ILE A 39 13.35 -26.61 -20.53
C ILE A 39 13.86 -27.66 -19.52
N ARG A 40 15.15 -27.65 -19.14
CA ARG A 40 15.73 -28.68 -18.26
C ARG A 40 15.59 -28.45 -16.75
N MET A 41 15.36 -27.22 -16.29
CA MET A 41 15.28 -26.94 -14.83
C MET A 41 13.86 -27.10 -14.24
N ALA A 42 12.85 -27.36 -15.07
CA ALA A 42 11.47 -27.53 -14.59
C ALA A 42 11.17 -28.97 -14.13
N GLU A 43 12.00 -29.96 -14.49
CA GLU A 43 11.81 -31.37 -14.11
C GLU A 43 12.47 -31.75 -12.77
N GLU A 44 13.31 -30.88 -12.19
CA GLU A 44 14.04 -31.18 -10.93
C GLU A 44 13.36 -30.65 -9.64
N LEU A 45 12.27 -29.88 -9.74
CA LEU A 45 11.50 -29.45 -8.57
C LEU A 45 10.43 -30.51 -8.25
N GLY A 46 10.87 -31.57 -7.59
CA GLY A 46 10.03 -32.66 -7.09
C GLY A 46 8.92 -32.19 -6.13
N ASP A 47 7.79 -32.86 -6.27
CA ASP A 47 6.56 -32.75 -5.49
C ASP A 47 6.82 -33.14 -4.01
N SER A 48 6.92 -32.14 -3.12
CA SER A 48 6.91 -32.37 -1.67
C SER A 48 5.63 -31.77 -1.08
N THR A 49 4.68 -32.64 -0.75
CA THR A 49 3.36 -32.32 -0.19
C THR A 49 3.35 -31.98 1.30
N ASP A 50 4.47 -31.56 1.89
CA ASP A 50 4.52 -31.11 3.28
C ASP A 50 4.28 -29.61 3.36
N LYS A 51 3.10 -29.23 3.87
CA LYS A 51 2.85 -27.85 4.32
C LYS A 51 3.66 -27.64 5.59
N PRO A 52 4.64 -26.71 5.63
CA PRO A 52 5.36 -26.45 6.86
C PRO A 52 4.39 -25.89 7.92
N GLY A 53 4.44 -26.44 9.13
CA GLY A 53 3.68 -25.96 10.28
C GLY A 53 4.11 -24.54 10.71
N PRO A 54 3.45 -23.95 11.72
CA PRO A 54 3.84 -22.64 12.25
C PRO A 54 5.30 -22.68 12.73
N LEU A 55 6.08 -21.68 12.32
CA LEU A 55 7.51 -21.57 12.62
C LEU A 55 7.73 -21.58 14.13
N THR A 56 8.61 -22.45 14.59
CA THR A 56 9.11 -22.47 15.96
C THR A 56 9.89 -21.19 16.26
N THR A 57 10.07 -20.83 17.54
CA THR A 57 10.80 -19.63 17.97
C THR A 57 12.21 -19.54 17.39
N MET A 58 12.87 -20.69 17.19
CA MET A 58 14.21 -20.79 16.61
C MET A 58 14.20 -20.62 15.08
N GLU A 59 13.14 -21.05 14.40
CA GLU A 59 12.94 -20.79 12.98
C GLU A 59 12.57 -19.32 12.72
N TRP A 60 11.77 -18.71 13.61
CA TRP A 60 11.51 -17.28 13.63
C TRP A 60 12.80 -16.47 13.78
N ALA A 61 13.64 -16.83 14.74
CA ALA A 61 14.94 -16.21 14.93
C ALA A 61 15.83 -16.39 13.68
N LYS A 62 15.80 -17.57 13.05
CA LYS A 62 16.58 -17.85 11.83
C LYS A 62 16.09 -17.02 10.63
N VAL A 63 14.78 -16.97 10.38
CA VAL A 63 14.19 -16.11 9.33
C VAL A 63 14.51 -14.65 9.60
N TRP A 64 14.42 -14.21 10.84
CA TRP A 64 14.79 -12.87 11.25
C TRP A 64 16.29 -12.58 11.01
N PHE A 65 17.19 -13.48 11.40
CA PHE A 65 18.62 -13.36 11.15
C PHE A 65 18.97 -13.43 9.65
N ASP A 66 18.24 -14.22 8.87
CA ASP A 66 18.42 -14.33 7.42
C ASP A 66 17.91 -13.07 6.71
N ASN A 67 16.77 -12.51 7.11
CA ASN A 67 16.28 -11.21 6.63
C ASN A 67 17.25 -10.09 7.02
N ILE A 68 17.81 -10.14 8.23
CA ILE A 68 18.88 -9.21 8.65
C ILE A 68 20.14 -9.43 7.83
N ARG A 69 20.55 -10.65 7.48
CA ARG A 69 21.74 -10.87 6.64
C ARG A 69 21.55 -10.47 5.18
N GLN A 70 20.34 -10.63 4.65
CA GLN A 70 20.01 -10.19 3.29
C GLN A 70 19.88 -8.68 3.22
N THR A 71 19.29 -8.07 4.25
CA THR A 71 19.12 -6.62 4.35
C THR A 71 20.43 -5.95 4.75
N TYR A 72 21.17 -6.47 5.72
CA TYR A 72 22.36 -5.86 6.33
C TYR A 72 23.65 -6.55 5.85
N VAL A 73 24.60 -5.79 5.29
CA VAL A 73 25.86 -6.29 4.70
C VAL A 73 26.64 -7.18 5.67
N LEU A 74 26.55 -8.51 5.50
CA LEU A 74 27.48 -9.45 6.11
C LEU A 74 28.29 -10.29 5.11
N LYS A 75 27.88 -10.38 3.84
CA LYS A 75 28.75 -10.72 2.68
C LYS A 75 27.95 -10.80 1.39
N THR A 76 28.44 -10.15 0.33
CA THR A 76 28.55 -10.67 -1.05
C THR A 76 29.03 -9.53 -1.96
N ASP A 77 30.20 -9.74 -2.57
CA ASP A 77 30.69 -9.00 -3.73
C ASP A 77 29.86 -9.43 -4.94
N ASP A 78 28.76 -8.74 -5.22
CA ASP A 78 27.97 -9.03 -6.42
C ASP A 78 28.58 -8.27 -7.60
N LYS A 79 29.49 -8.95 -8.33
CA LYS A 79 30.21 -8.40 -9.49
C LYS A 79 29.32 -8.17 -10.71
N ASN A 80 28.03 -8.49 -10.64
CA ASN A 80 27.15 -8.58 -11.80
C ASN A 80 26.31 -7.31 -12.08
N ALA A 81 26.26 -6.35 -11.15
CA ALA A 81 25.53 -5.09 -11.34
C ALA A 81 26.41 -3.89 -10.94
N PRO A 82 26.37 -2.77 -11.69
CA PRO A 82 27.02 -1.54 -11.26
C PRO A 82 26.55 -1.13 -9.86
N GLN A 83 27.46 -0.69 -9.00
CA GLN A 83 27.13 -0.35 -7.62
C GLN A 83 27.20 1.17 -7.39
N ALA A 84 26.13 1.72 -6.83
CA ALA A 84 26.11 3.04 -6.20
C ALA A 84 26.40 2.89 -4.70
N SER A 85 27.47 3.52 -4.23
CA SER A 85 27.83 3.61 -2.82
C SER A 85 28.22 5.05 -2.48
N GLY A 86 27.81 5.54 -1.32
CA GLY A 86 28.08 6.90 -0.86
C GLY A 86 27.60 7.12 0.58
N GLU A 87 27.65 8.36 1.03
CA GLU A 87 27.09 8.73 2.34
C GLU A 87 25.56 8.73 2.31
N ILE A 88 24.90 8.30 3.39
CA ILE A 88 23.43 8.33 3.52
C ILE A 88 22.88 9.75 3.31
N ALA A 89 23.70 10.78 3.60
CA ALA A 89 23.39 12.18 3.33
C ALA A 89 23.06 12.45 1.84
N GLU A 90 23.64 11.69 0.90
CA GLU A 90 23.33 11.84 -0.53
C GLU A 90 21.95 11.27 -0.93
N LEU A 91 21.35 10.47 -0.04
CA LEU A 91 19.96 10.02 -0.15
C LEU A 91 18.99 10.94 0.61
N GLN A 92 19.49 11.99 1.29
CA GLN A 92 18.63 12.97 1.96
C GLN A 92 17.96 13.89 0.91
N GLY A 93 16.63 13.88 0.91
CA GLY A 93 15.78 14.57 -0.08
C GLY A 93 14.65 13.66 -0.55
N ALA A 94 13.97 14.02 -1.64
CA ALA A 94 13.00 13.14 -2.27
C ALA A 94 13.75 11.97 -2.94
N PHE A 95 13.74 10.83 -2.25
CA PHE A 95 14.42 9.57 -2.59
C PHE A 95 14.31 9.18 -4.08
N PRO A 96 13.16 9.34 -4.77
CA PRO A 96 13.06 9.03 -6.20
C PRO A 96 14.01 9.86 -7.10
N PHE A 97 14.29 11.12 -6.78
CA PHE A 97 15.23 11.93 -7.58
C PHE A 97 16.68 11.47 -7.40
N ALA A 98 17.05 11.03 -6.20
CA ALA A 98 18.35 10.42 -5.96
C ALA A 98 18.50 9.14 -6.77
N LEU A 99 17.47 8.29 -6.82
CA LEU A 99 17.45 7.09 -7.67
C LEU A 99 17.56 7.45 -9.15
N TYR A 100 16.85 8.47 -9.63
CA TYR A 100 16.94 8.92 -11.02
C TYR A 100 18.36 9.37 -11.40
N LYS A 101 19.05 10.09 -10.52
CA LYS A 101 20.45 10.49 -10.72
C LYS A 101 21.37 9.27 -10.91
N TYR A 102 21.17 8.21 -10.13
CA TYR A 102 21.95 6.97 -10.25
C TYR A 102 21.56 6.16 -11.48
N PHE A 103 20.27 6.11 -11.83
CA PHE A 103 19.77 5.53 -13.08
C PHE A 103 20.46 6.15 -14.31
N MET A 104 20.55 7.48 -14.37
CA MET A 104 21.20 8.18 -15.49
C MET A 104 22.71 7.87 -15.60
N LYS A 105 23.37 7.49 -14.50
CA LYS A 105 24.81 7.20 -14.45
C LYS A 105 25.15 5.73 -14.64
N LEU A 106 24.38 4.84 -14.00
CA LEU A 106 24.67 3.41 -13.87
C LEU A 106 23.78 2.53 -14.75
N GLY A 107 22.74 3.11 -15.35
CA GLY A 107 21.79 2.41 -16.20
C GLY A 107 20.58 1.87 -15.46
N ALA A 108 19.83 1.00 -16.15
CA ALA A 108 18.49 0.58 -15.75
C ALA A 108 18.44 -0.47 -14.61
N VAL A 109 19.56 -1.09 -14.27
CA VAL A 109 19.66 -2.03 -13.14
C VAL A 109 20.98 -1.79 -12.42
N TYR A 110 20.93 -1.45 -11.14
CA TYR A 110 22.11 -1.20 -10.33
C TYR A 110 21.88 -1.56 -8.87
N THR A 111 22.96 -1.79 -8.13
CA THR A 111 22.94 -2.07 -6.70
C THR A 111 23.14 -0.77 -5.93
N LEU A 112 22.19 -0.41 -5.08
CA LEU A 112 22.27 0.71 -4.14
C LEU A 112 22.73 0.19 -2.79
N ALA A 113 23.96 0.52 -2.39
CA ALA A 113 24.58 0.07 -1.14
C ALA A 113 24.92 1.27 -0.25
N PHE A 114 23.99 1.66 0.62
CA PHE A 114 24.15 2.81 1.52
C PHE A 114 23.97 2.34 2.97
N GLY A 115 25.01 2.53 3.77
CA GLY A 115 25.06 1.98 5.12
C GLY A 115 25.00 0.46 5.11
N PRO A 116 24.29 -0.17 6.06
CA PRO A 116 24.21 -1.61 6.07
C PRO A 116 23.21 -2.15 5.02
N LYS A 117 22.31 -1.33 4.47
CA LYS A 117 21.28 -1.81 3.55
C LYS A 117 21.76 -1.89 2.10
N LYS A 118 21.48 -3.01 1.42
CA LYS A 118 21.70 -3.19 -0.03
C LYS A 118 20.37 -3.40 -0.74
N PHE A 119 20.14 -2.65 -1.82
CA PHE A 119 18.94 -2.77 -2.65
C PHE A 119 19.31 -2.94 -4.12
N TYR A 120 18.54 -3.76 -4.83
CA TYR A 120 18.54 -3.73 -6.28
C TYR A 120 17.53 -2.69 -6.76
N VAL A 121 18.00 -1.69 -7.51
CA VAL A 121 17.12 -0.71 -8.15
C VAL A 121 16.91 -1.12 -9.59
N VAL A 122 15.64 -1.32 -9.95
CA VAL A 122 15.21 -1.78 -11.27
C VAL A 122 14.36 -0.71 -11.93
N SER A 123 14.86 -0.16 -13.02
CA SER A 123 14.17 0.81 -13.89
C SER A 123 13.98 0.27 -15.32
N ASP A 124 14.37 -1.00 -15.58
CA ASP A 124 14.14 -1.67 -16.86
C ASP A 124 12.76 -2.36 -16.90
N PRO A 125 11.91 -2.08 -17.91
CA PRO A 125 10.56 -2.64 -17.99
C PRO A 125 10.53 -4.17 -18.25
N VAL A 126 11.55 -4.73 -18.90
CA VAL A 126 11.66 -6.18 -19.15
C VAL A 126 11.97 -6.91 -17.84
N VAL A 127 12.88 -6.36 -17.04
CA VAL A 127 13.22 -6.89 -15.71
C VAL A 127 12.05 -6.69 -14.73
N ALA A 128 11.42 -5.52 -14.71
CA ALA A 128 10.22 -5.29 -13.90
C ALA A 128 9.09 -6.29 -14.24
N LYS A 129 8.86 -6.57 -15.53
CA LYS A 129 7.91 -7.60 -15.97
C LYS A 129 8.33 -9.02 -15.57
N HIS A 130 9.62 -9.31 -15.53
CA HIS A 130 10.12 -10.60 -15.04
C HIS A 130 9.74 -10.79 -13.58
N ILE A 131 10.04 -9.78 -12.75
CA ILE A 131 9.81 -9.77 -11.31
C ILE A 131 8.31 -9.80 -10.99
N LEU A 132 7.54 -8.83 -11.49
CA LEU A 132 6.14 -8.62 -11.08
C LEU A 132 5.15 -9.59 -11.72
N ARG A 133 5.53 -10.27 -12.82
CA ARG A 133 4.58 -11.10 -13.59
C ARG A 133 5.09 -12.50 -13.94
N ARG A 134 6.28 -12.63 -14.53
CA ARG A 134 6.73 -13.94 -15.06
C ARG A 134 7.21 -14.91 -13.98
N LYS A 135 7.89 -14.38 -12.97
CA LYS A 135 8.52 -15.13 -11.89
C LYS A 135 8.12 -14.58 -10.52
N SER A 136 6.90 -14.04 -10.40
CA SER A 136 6.41 -13.41 -9.17
C SER A 136 6.50 -14.31 -7.94
N LEU A 137 6.33 -15.64 -8.09
CA LEU A 137 6.46 -16.60 -7.00
C LEU A 137 7.89 -16.72 -6.41
N LEU A 138 8.91 -16.19 -7.09
CA LEU A 138 10.29 -16.16 -6.60
C LEU A 138 10.60 -14.93 -5.74
N TYR A 139 9.71 -13.93 -5.73
CA TYR A 139 9.91 -12.67 -5.06
C TYR A 139 8.89 -12.50 -3.95
N ASP A 140 9.36 -12.06 -2.79
CA ASP A 140 8.50 -11.73 -1.66
C ASP A 140 8.43 -10.21 -1.48
N LYS A 141 7.41 -9.73 -0.78
CA LYS A 141 7.27 -8.32 -0.41
C LYS A 141 8.32 -7.90 0.63
N GLY A 142 8.92 -8.87 1.35
CA GLY A 142 10.10 -8.67 2.20
C GLY A 142 9.92 -7.53 3.20
N MET A 143 10.91 -6.63 3.28
CA MET A 143 10.89 -5.44 4.12
C MET A 143 9.58 -4.63 4.08
N LEU A 144 8.89 -4.58 2.92
CA LEU A 144 7.60 -3.88 2.82
C LEU A 144 6.53 -4.55 3.69
N ALA A 145 6.48 -5.88 3.71
CA ALA A 145 5.56 -6.62 4.55
C ALA A 145 5.89 -6.42 6.04
N ASP A 146 7.16 -6.49 6.43
CA ASP A 146 7.59 -6.30 7.82
C ASP A 146 7.21 -4.91 8.37
N ILE A 147 7.30 -3.87 7.53
CA ILE A 147 6.93 -2.50 7.92
C ILE A 147 5.41 -2.37 8.05
N LEU A 148 4.67 -2.93 7.09
CA LEU A 148 3.23 -2.76 7.00
C LEU A 148 2.43 -3.71 7.90
N GLU A 149 2.99 -4.84 8.32
CA GLU A 149 2.35 -5.78 9.25
C GLU A 149 1.95 -5.10 10.55
N GLY A 150 2.80 -4.18 11.05
CA GLY A 150 2.48 -3.40 12.24
C GLY A 150 1.30 -2.44 12.09
N ILE A 151 0.83 -2.17 10.87
CA ILE A 151 -0.28 -1.25 10.55
C ILE A 151 -1.52 -2.02 10.10
N MET A 152 -1.34 -2.98 9.19
CA MET A 152 -2.41 -3.69 8.48
C MET A 152 -2.57 -5.15 8.92
N GLY A 153 -1.81 -5.60 9.93
CA GLY A 153 -1.81 -7.00 10.37
C GLY A 153 -1.46 -7.94 9.22
N LYS A 154 -2.26 -9.02 9.06
CA LYS A 154 -2.13 -9.97 7.95
C LYS A 154 -3.10 -9.67 6.81
N GLY A 155 -3.37 -8.39 6.56
CA GLY A 155 -4.20 -7.95 5.45
C GLY A 155 -3.54 -8.17 4.08
N LEU A 156 -4.27 -7.91 2.99
CA LEU A 156 -3.86 -8.23 1.61
C LEU A 156 -2.43 -7.77 1.22
N ILE A 157 -1.98 -6.61 1.70
CA ILE A 157 -0.67 -6.07 1.31
C ILE A 157 0.47 -6.79 2.05
N PRO A 158 0.51 -6.91 3.39
CA PRO A 158 1.60 -7.63 4.06
C PRO A 158 1.45 -9.16 4.05
N ALA A 159 0.27 -9.72 3.75
CA ALA A 159 0.01 -11.16 3.82
C ALA A 159 0.97 -12.02 2.97
N ASP A 160 1.29 -13.19 3.53
CA ASP A 160 1.96 -14.30 2.84
C ASP A 160 1.12 -14.81 1.67
N PHE A 161 1.75 -15.56 0.76
CA PHE A 161 1.10 -15.99 -0.48
C PHE A 161 -0.18 -16.81 -0.26
N GLU A 162 -0.21 -17.72 0.71
CA GLU A 162 -1.37 -18.60 0.92
C GLU A 162 -2.54 -17.83 1.53
N THR A 163 -2.27 -16.99 2.53
CA THR A 163 -3.27 -16.08 3.08
C THR A 163 -3.78 -15.13 2.01
N TRP A 164 -2.88 -14.43 1.32
CA TRP A 164 -3.22 -13.49 0.24
C TRP A 164 -4.06 -14.14 -0.85
N LYS A 165 -3.71 -15.35 -1.31
CA LYS A 165 -4.43 -16.07 -2.37
C LYS A 165 -5.88 -16.34 -1.99
N LYS A 166 -6.12 -16.78 -0.75
CA LYS A 166 -7.47 -17.02 -0.22
C LYS A 166 -8.24 -15.70 -0.06
N ARG A 167 -7.64 -14.70 0.59
CA ARG A 167 -8.29 -13.40 0.86
C ARG A 167 -8.62 -12.66 -0.43
N ARG A 168 -7.69 -12.59 -1.38
CA ARG A 168 -7.89 -11.93 -2.67
C ARG A 168 -9.01 -12.58 -3.47
N ARG A 169 -9.11 -13.92 -3.47
CA ARG A 169 -10.19 -14.63 -4.16
C ARG A 169 -11.57 -14.30 -3.57
N ALA A 170 -11.66 -14.07 -2.27
CA ALA A 170 -12.90 -13.69 -1.61
C ALA A 170 -13.28 -12.21 -1.84
N ILE A 171 -12.28 -11.31 -1.87
CA ILE A 171 -12.51 -9.86 -1.96
C ILE A 171 -12.77 -9.38 -3.38
N VAL A 172 -12.03 -9.90 -4.37
CA VAL A 172 -12.12 -9.42 -5.77
C VAL A 172 -13.54 -9.46 -6.35
N PRO A 173 -14.36 -10.51 -6.15
CA PRO A 173 -15.74 -10.53 -6.64
C PRO A 173 -16.64 -9.42 -6.07
N GLY A 174 -16.29 -8.83 -4.92
CA GLY A 174 -17.01 -7.68 -4.36
C GLY A 174 -16.93 -6.43 -5.22
N PHE A 175 -15.92 -6.32 -6.10
CA PHE A 175 -15.75 -5.21 -7.06
C PHE A 175 -16.40 -5.51 -8.42
N HIS A 176 -17.61 -6.05 -8.42
CA HIS A 176 -18.38 -6.34 -9.63
C HIS A 176 -19.09 -5.07 -10.15
N GLU A 177 -19.62 -5.15 -11.37
CA GLU A 177 -20.16 -3.99 -12.11
C GLU A 177 -21.29 -3.25 -11.36
N ALA A 178 -22.25 -3.97 -10.75
CA ALA A 178 -23.36 -3.37 -10.02
C ALA A 178 -22.88 -2.52 -8.83
N PHE A 179 -21.94 -3.05 -8.04
CA PHE A 179 -21.27 -2.31 -6.96
C PHE A 179 -20.56 -1.05 -7.49
N LEU A 180 -19.75 -1.17 -8.56
CA LEU A 180 -19.03 -0.04 -9.12
C LEU A 180 -19.96 1.06 -9.66
N ASN A 181 -21.07 0.68 -10.31
CA ASN A 181 -22.08 1.62 -10.78
C ASN A 181 -22.74 2.38 -9.62
N ARG A 182 -22.98 1.72 -8.48
CA ARG A 182 -23.46 2.38 -7.25
C ARG A 182 -22.40 3.37 -6.71
N MET A 183 -21.12 2.99 -6.71
CA MET A 183 -20.03 3.84 -6.21
C MET A 183 -19.87 5.14 -6.99
N ILE A 184 -20.22 5.18 -8.29
CA ILE A 184 -20.22 6.44 -9.07
C ILE A 184 -21.10 7.50 -8.40
N ARG A 185 -22.25 7.10 -7.83
CA ARG A 185 -23.12 8.03 -7.08
C ARG A 185 -22.44 8.51 -5.81
N THR A 186 -21.82 7.61 -5.05
CA THR A 186 -21.02 7.98 -3.86
C THR A 186 -19.92 8.98 -4.21
N PHE A 187 -19.19 8.77 -5.31
CA PHE A 187 -18.15 9.71 -5.76
C PHE A 187 -18.75 11.09 -6.09
N SER A 188 -19.89 11.12 -6.78
CA SER A 188 -20.62 12.35 -7.10
C SER A 188 -21.10 13.09 -5.85
N ASP A 189 -21.66 12.37 -4.89
CA ASP A 189 -22.21 12.94 -3.65
C ASP A 189 -21.11 13.57 -2.79
N CYS A 190 -20.00 12.85 -2.58
CA CYS A 190 -18.84 13.36 -1.84
C CYS A 190 -18.22 14.58 -2.55
N THR A 191 -18.08 14.54 -3.87
CA THR A 191 -17.55 15.67 -4.65
C THR A 191 -18.47 16.88 -4.60
N THR A 192 -19.78 16.67 -4.66
CA THR A 192 -20.79 17.73 -4.55
C THR A 192 -20.79 18.36 -3.15
N ARG A 193 -20.58 17.55 -2.12
CA ARG A 193 -20.43 18.02 -0.73
C ARG A 193 -19.20 18.92 -0.59
N MET A 194 -18.04 18.47 -1.08
CA MET A 194 -16.81 19.28 -1.11
C MET A 194 -17.01 20.60 -1.85
N LYS A 195 -17.61 20.55 -3.05
CA LYS A 195 -17.92 21.75 -3.84
C LYS A 195 -18.84 22.72 -3.10
N SER A 196 -19.91 22.21 -2.50
CA SER A 196 -20.87 23.04 -1.73
C SER A 196 -20.20 23.72 -0.54
N ARG A 197 -19.32 23.02 0.18
CA ARG A 197 -18.55 23.58 1.29
C ARG A 197 -17.61 24.69 0.81
N ILE A 198 -16.87 24.46 -0.27
CA ILE A 198 -15.95 25.45 -0.86
C ILE A 198 -16.73 26.69 -1.32
N ASN A 199 -17.85 26.51 -2.02
CA ASN A 199 -18.72 27.62 -2.44
C ASN A 199 -19.23 28.42 -1.24
N GLY A 200 -19.68 27.74 -0.17
CA GLY A 200 -20.11 28.41 1.06
C GLY A 200 -19.00 29.23 1.71
N GLU A 201 -17.74 28.77 1.68
CA GLU A 201 -16.60 29.55 2.18
C GLU A 201 -16.28 30.77 1.28
N MET A 202 -16.41 30.64 -0.04
CA MET A 202 -16.26 31.77 -0.97
C MET A 202 -17.34 32.84 -0.73
N ASP A 203 -18.60 32.42 -0.57
CA ASP A 203 -19.73 33.32 -0.32
C ASP A 203 -19.57 34.07 1.00
N ARG A 204 -19.12 33.38 2.06
CA ARG A 204 -18.85 33.96 3.39
C ARG A 204 -17.73 35.00 3.35
N ARG A 205 -16.65 34.74 2.60
CA ARG A 205 -15.48 35.62 2.54
C ARG A 205 -15.63 36.76 1.52
N LYS A 206 -16.70 36.77 0.71
CA LYS A 206 -16.99 37.80 -0.32
C LYS A 206 -15.77 38.11 -1.20
N GLY A 207 -15.07 37.08 -1.65
CA GLY A 207 -13.82 37.26 -2.37
C GLY A 207 -13.13 35.95 -2.71
N SER A 208 -11.81 35.99 -2.83
CA SER A 208 -10.99 34.82 -3.14
C SER A 208 -10.68 33.99 -1.89
N VAL A 209 -10.62 32.68 -2.07
CA VAL A 209 -10.20 31.72 -1.05
C VAL A 209 -8.97 31.00 -1.56
N VAL A 210 -7.92 30.96 -0.75
CA VAL A 210 -6.75 30.11 -0.99
C VAL A 210 -7.03 28.77 -0.33
N LEU A 211 -7.00 27.70 -1.12
CA LEU A 211 -7.25 26.34 -0.68
C LEU A 211 -6.02 25.48 -0.89
N ASP A 212 -5.71 24.67 0.11
CA ASP A 212 -4.76 23.58 -0.03
C ASP A 212 -5.48 22.37 -0.63
N LEU A 213 -5.39 22.22 -1.95
CA LEU A 213 -6.09 21.14 -2.67
C LEU A 213 -5.61 19.74 -2.26
N GLU A 214 -4.38 19.59 -1.77
CA GLU A 214 -3.89 18.29 -1.30
C GLU A 214 -4.69 17.83 -0.08
N ALA A 215 -4.82 18.71 0.92
CA ALA A 215 -5.63 18.44 2.10
C ALA A 215 -7.11 18.17 1.75
N GLU A 216 -7.65 18.89 0.76
CA GLU A 216 -9.02 18.71 0.30
C GLU A 216 -9.27 17.35 -0.38
N TYR A 217 -8.38 16.95 -1.30
CA TYR A 217 -8.50 15.65 -1.96
C TYR A 217 -8.26 14.49 -1.01
N CYS A 218 -7.42 14.69 -0.01
CA CYS A 218 -7.25 13.79 1.11
C CYS A 218 -8.56 13.55 1.87
N SER A 219 -9.24 14.59 2.33
CA SER A 219 -10.57 14.44 2.96
C SER A 219 -11.58 13.80 2.00
N LEU A 220 -11.63 14.24 0.74
CA LEU A 220 -12.54 13.66 -0.24
C LEU A 220 -12.33 12.15 -0.43
N ALA A 221 -11.09 11.71 -0.61
CA ALA A 221 -10.75 10.30 -0.79
C ALA A 221 -11.13 9.47 0.44
N LEU A 222 -11.02 10.05 1.65
CA LEU A 222 -11.36 9.35 2.89
C LEU A 222 -12.87 9.13 3.03
N ASP A 223 -13.67 10.16 2.76
CA ASP A 223 -15.13 10.05 2.79
C ASP A 223 -15.60 9.01 1.75
N ILE A 224 -15.00 9.03 0.56
CA ILE A 224 -15.31 8.06 -0.50
C ILE A 224 -15.00 6.62 -0.07
N ILE A 225 -13.78 6.36 0.41
CA ILE A 225 -13.40 4.99 0.80
C ILE A 225 -14.15 4.53 2.06
N GLY A 226 -14.46 5.45 2.97
CA GLY A 226 -15.30 5.22 4.15
C GLY A 226 -16.68 4.69 3.77
N LEU A 227 -17.37 5.40 2.87
CA LEU A 227 -18.69 4.99 2.40
C LEU A 227 -18.63 3.72 1.55
N ALA A 228 -17.63 3.59 0.67
CA ALA A 228 -17.52 2.46 -0.24
C ALA A 228 -17.20 1.14 0.48
N VAL A 229 -16.28 1.17 1.46
CA VAL A 229 -15.80 -0.03 2.14
C VAL A 229 -16.62 -0.35 3.38
N PHE A 230 -17.07 0.66 4.12
CA PHE A 230 -17.68 0.49 5.45
C PHE A 230 -19.11 1.00 5.59
N ASN A 231 -19.63 1.71 4.58
CA ASN A 231 -20.84 2.53 4.72
C ASN A 231 -20.74 3.53 5.87
N TYR A 232 -19.52 4.01 6.16
CA TYR A 232 -19.23 4.94 7.24
C TYR A 232 -18.85 6.31 6.71
N ASP A 233 -19.61 7.32 7.09
CA ASP A 233 -19.33 8.71 6.73
C ASP A 233 -18.37 9.33 7.75
N PHE A 234 -17.09 9.45 7.40
CA PHE A 234 -16.10 10.14 8.24
C PHE A 234 -16.39 11.64 8.38
N ASN A 235 -17.19 12.19 7.47
CA ASN A 235 -17.52 13.61 7.33
C ASN A 235 -16.26 14.51 7.35
N SER A 236 -15.17 14.00 6.79
CA SER A 236 -13.83 14.61 6.83
C SER A 236 -13.74 15.89 6.01
N VAL A 237 -14.62 16.06 5.03
CA VAL A 237 -14.77 17.30 4.28
C VAL A 237 -15.27 18.44 5.18
N THR A 238 -16.12 18.13 6.18
CA THR A 238 -16.79 19.13 7.03
C THR A 238 -16.06 19.35 8.36
N SER A 239 -15.51 18.30 8.97
CA SER A 239 -14.80 18.39 10.25
C SER A 239 -13.59 17.45 10.32
N MET A 240 -12.55 17.88 11.03
CA MET A 240 -11.31 17.11 11.16
C MET A 240 -11.50 15.96 12.17
N ASN A 241 -11.91 14.80 11.68
CA ASN A 241 -12.15 13.62 12.50
C ASN A 241 -10.82 13.08 13.11
N PRO A 242 -10.75 12.72 14.41
CA PRO A 242 -9.57 12.14 15.04
C PRO A 242 -8.98 10.92 14.30
N ILE A 243 -9.82 10.11 13.66
CA ILE A 243 -9.41 8.93 12.90
C ILE A 243 -8.50 9.31 11.73
N ILE A 244 -8.76 10.44 11.09
CA ILE A 244 -7.95 10.95 9.97
C ILE A 244 -6.52 11.18 10.43
N LYS A 245 -6.38 11.89 11.57
CA LYS A 245 -5.07 12.18 12.15
C LYS A 245 -4.34 10.90 12.54
N ALA A 246 -5.06 9.91 13.06
CA ALA A 246 -4.50 8.61 13.39
C ALA A 246 -3.99 7.89 12.13
N VAL A 247 -4.78 7.82 11.06
CA VAL A 247 -4.36 7.22 9.77
C VAL A 247 -3.11 7.93 9.23
N TYR A 248 -3.07 9.26 9.22
CA TYR A 248 -1.88 10.01 8.79
C TYR A 248 -0.64 9.71 9.63
N ARG A 249 -0.77 9.73 10.96
CA ARG A 249 0.36 9.44 11.86
C ARG A 249 0.86 8.00 11.70
N MET A 250 -0.04 7.04 11.46
CA MET A 250 0.32 5.67 11.17
C MET A 250 1.07 5.53 9.84
N LEU A 251 0.62 6.22 8.79
CA LEU A 251 1.32 6.26 7.49
C LEU A 251 2.70 6.90 7.61
N GLN A 252 2.82 8.03 8.31
CA GLN A 252 4.10 8.66 8.59
C GLN A 252 5.03 7.72 9.35
N GLU A 253 4.54 7.00 10.36
CA GLU A 253 5.34 6.00 11.07
C GLU A 253 5.81 4.88 10.12
N ALA A 254 4.99 4.45 9.16
CA ALA A 254 5.41 3.49 8.11
C ALA A 254 6.60 4.03 7.30
N GLU A 255 6.53 5.30 6.87
CA GLU A 255 7.63 5.95 6.16
C GLU A 255 8.89 6.07 7.02
N TRP A 256 8.73 6.37 8.30
CA TRP A 256 9.84 6.44 9.24
C TRP A 256 10.51 5.08 9.40
N ARG A 257 9.72 4.01 9.52
CA ARG A 257 10.22 2.63 9.61
C ARG A 257 11.01 2.20 8.36
N SER A 258 10.62 2.67 7.17
CA SER A 258 11.35 2.36 5.93
C SER A 258 12.77 2.97 5.90
N LYS A 259 12.90 4.20 6.39
CA LYS A 259 14.16 4.97 6.41
C LYS A 259 15.11 4.54 7.54
N PHE A 260 14.57 4.02 8.63
CA PHE A 260 15.35 3.77 9.84
C PHE A 260 16.19 2.48 9.75
N LEU A 261 17.38 2.52 10.37
CA LEU A 261 18.39 1.45 10.25
C LEU A 261 18.23 0.33 11.29
N ILE A 262 17.49 0.54 12.36
CA ILE A 262 17.36 -0.45 13.45
C ILE A 262 15.88 -0.55 13.83
N PRO A 263 15.23 -1.71 13.73
CA PRO A 263 13.79 -1.83 13.97
C PRO A 263 13.43 -1.75 15.47
N ILE A 264 13.56 -0.57 16.08
CA ILE A 264 13.30 -0.31 17.50
C ILE A 264 11.84 -0.58 17.89
N TRP A 265 10.92 -0.55 16.93
CA TRP A 265 9.50 -0.85 17.11
C TRP A 265 9.23 -2.33 17.42
N ASN A 266 10.18 -3.22 17.15
CA ASN A 266 10.08 -4.63 17.52
C ASN A 266 10.45 -4.89 18.99
N VAL A 267 10.96 -3.87 19.70
CA VAL A 267 11.36 -3.99 21.10
C VAL A 267 10.21 -3.49 21.98
N GLU A 268 9.47 -4.44 22.54
CA GLU A 268 8.22 -4.17 23.28
C GLU A 268 8.34 -3.07 24.37
N PRO A 269 9.38 -3.03 25.23
CA PRO A 269 9.54 -1.96 26.20
C PRO A 269 9.68 -0.56 25.57
N LEU A 270 10.33 -0.44 24.42
CA LEU A 270 10.52 0.86 23.75
C LEU A 270 9.21 1.43 23.23
N ASN A 271 8.24 0.57 22.90
CA ASN A 271 6.94 0.99 22.43
C ASN A 271 6.13 1.79 23.49
N TRP A 272 6.46 1.64 24.77
CA TRP A 272 5.83 2.37 25.88
C TRP A 272 6.57 3.65 26.27
N VAL A 273 7.89 3.67 26.07
CA VAL A 273 8.76 4.78 26.51
C VAL A 273 8.90 5.84 25.43
N VAL A 274 9.05 5.44 24.17
CA VAL A 274 9.26 6.37 23.07
C VAL A 274 7.91 7.02 22.70
N PRO A 275 7.75 8.35 22.83
CA PRO A 275 6.46 9.02 22.61
C PRO A 275 5.85 8.74 21.24
N ARG A 276 6.70 8.64 20.20
CA ARG A 276 6.28 8.32 18.83
C ARG A 276 5.65 6.93 18.70
N LEU A 277 6.27 5.92 19.31
CA LEU A 277 5.79 4.53 19.25
C LEU A 277 4.52 4.34 20.09
N ARG A 278 4.42 5.08 21.21
CA ARG A 278 3.20 5.13 22.02
C ARG A 278 2.04 5.76 21.25
N ALA A 279 2.27 6.92 20.61
CA ALA A 279 1.25 7.58 19.79
C ALA A 279 0.75 6.66 18.67
N PHE A 280 1.66 5.94 18.00
CA PHE A 280 1.30 4.93 16.99
C PHE A 280 0.37 3.84 17.54
N ARG A 281 0.61 3.36 18.77
CA ARG A 281 -0.27 2.35 19.40
C ARG A 281 -1.64 2.90 19.75
N GLU A 282 -1.70 4.13 20.25
CA GLU A 282 -2.96 4.81 20.54
C GLU A 282 -3.79 5.00 19.26
N ASP A 283 -3.13 5.39 18.16
CA ASP A 283 -3.74 5.53 16.83
C ASP A 283 -4.24 4.20 16.27
N GLN A 284 -3.40 3.16 16.34
CA GLN A 284 -3.76 1.82 15.91
C GLN A 284 -4.94 1.27 16.71
N LYS A 285 -4.97 1.50 18.02
CA LYS A 285 -6.07 1.08 18.87
C LYS A 285 -7.36 1.80 18.49
N LEU A 286 -7.34 3.13 18.35
CA LEU A 286 -8.51 3.91 17.94
C LEU A 286 -9.11 3.39 16.63
N LEU A 287 -8.26 3.10 15.65
CA LEU A 287 -8.68 2.62 14.35
C LEU A 287 -9.22 1.19 14.42
N ASN A 288 -8.56 0.30 15.16
CA ASN A 288 -9.05 -1.07 15.35
C ASN A 288 -10.40 -1.09 16.08
N ASP A 289 -10.56 -0.31 17.16
CA ASP A 289 -11.81 -0.21 17.92
C ASP A 289 -12.95 0.27 17.00
N THR A 290 -12.69 1.30 16.18
CA THR A 290 -13.69 1.80 15.20
C THR A 290 -14.05 0.75 14.16
N LEU A 291 -13.05 0.02 13.64
CA LEU A 291 -13.29 -1.03 12.64
C LEU A 291 -14.05 -2.22 13.23
N ASP A 292 -13.73 -2.60 14.47
CA ASP A 292 -14.41 -3.67 15.19
C ASP A 292 -15.89 -3.30 15.41
N ASP A 293 -16.20 -2.07 15.83
CA ASP A 293 -17.58 -1.58 15.96
C ASP A 293 -18.36 -1.66 14.63
N LEU A 294 -17.73 -1.28 13.52
CA LEU A 294 -18.34 -1.34 12.18
C LEU A 294 -18.59 -2.77 11.72
N ILE A 295 -17.64 -3.68 12.00
CA ILE A 295 -17.78 -5.10 11.70
C ILE A 295 -18.92 -5.69 12.54
N GLU A 296 -18.99 -5.40 13.83
CA GLU A 296 -20.05 -5.88 14.72
C GLU A 296 -21.44 -5.41 14.25
N LEU A 297 -21.56 -4.14 13.82
CA LEU A 297 -22.80 -3.61 13.26
C LEU A 297 -23.19 -4.34 11.96
N ALA A 298 -22.24 -4.56 11.06
CA ALA A 298 -22.49 -5.29 9.81
C ALA A 298 -22.87 -6.75 10.04
N VAL A 299 -22.22 -7.42 11.01
CA VAL A 299 -22.48 -8.82 11.39
C VAL A 299 -23.84 -8.97 12.09
N SER A 300 -24.20 -8.04 12.98
CA SER A 300 -25.49 -8.10 13.70
C SER A 300 -26.71 -7.98 12.78
N SER A 301 -26.55 -7.33 11.62
CA SER A 301 -27.59 -7.16 10.61
C SER A 301 -27.50 -8.18 9.47
N LYS A 302 -26.66 -9.22 9.58
CA LYS A 302 -26.33 -10.15 8.49
C LYS A 302 -27.57 -10.82 7.88
N SER A 303 -27.58 -10.89 6.56
CA SER A 303 -28.52 -11.70 5.77
C SER A 303 -27.67 -12.72 5.01
N SER A 304 -27.89 -14.02 5.24
CA SER A 304 -27.14 -15.05 4.52
C SER A 304 -27.63 -15.11 3.08
N GLU A 305 -26.81 -14.65 2.14
CA GLU A 305 -27.12 -14.62 0.71
C GLU A 305 -26.03 -15.38 -0.07
N ASP A 306 -26.43 -16.11 -1.11
CA ASP A 306 -25.48 -16.78 -1.99
C ASP A 306 -24.75 -15.77 -2.90
N LEU A 307 -23.55 -16.13 -3.38
CA LEU A 307 -22.72 -15.26 -4.21
C LEU A 307 -23.46 -14.70 -5.44
N GLU A 308 -24.28 -15.52 -6.11
CA GLU A 308 -25.06 -15.08 -7.28
C GLU A 308 -26.10 -14.02 -6.92
N GLN A 309 -26.75 -14.16 -5.76
CA GLN A 309 -27.72 -13.19 -5.25
C GLN A 309 -27.05 -11.88 -4.86
N LEU A 310 -25.85 -11.94 -4.28
CA LEU A 310 -25.05 -10.76 -3.92
C LEU A 310 -24.56 -9.98 -5.14
N VAL A 311 -24.10 -10.68 -6.19
CA VAL A 311 -23.63 -10.03 -7.43
C VAL A 311 -24.80 -9.43 -8.23
N GLN A 312 -25.98 -10.06 -8.17
CA GLN A 312 -27.20 -9.55 -8.79
C GLN A 312 -28.00 -8.61 -7.89
N ARG A 313 -27.48 -8.29 -6.70
CA ARG A 313 -28.17 -7.47 -5.71
C ARG A 313 -28.42 -6.08 -6.28
N ASN A 314 -29.65 -5.61 -6.17
CA ASN A 314 -29.96 -4.25 -6.54
C ASN A 314 -29.49 -3.28 -5.44
N TYR A 315 -28.26 -2.76 -5.60
CA TYR A 315 -27.63 -1.82 -4.68
C TYR A 315 -28.41 -0.51 -4.45
N ASP A 316 -29.41 -0.18 -5.28
CA ASP A 316 -30.28 0.97 -5.07
C ASP A 316 -31.33 0.75 -3.97
N ASN A 317 -31.68 -0.51 -3.70
CA ASN A 317 -32.68 -0.89 -2.70
C ASN A 317 -32.05 -1.41 -1.39
N VAL A 318 -30.74 -1.25 -1.24
CA VAL A 318 -29.98 -1.77 -0.11
C VAL A 318 -29.56 -0.63 0.80
N ASN A 319 -29.89 -0.75 2.09
CA ASN A 319 -29.51 0.26 3.09
C ASN A 319 -27.99 0.38 3.27
N ASP A 320 -27.26 -0.71 3.06
CA ASP A 320 -25.81 -0.77 3.17
C ASP A 320 -25.17 -1.35 1.89
N PRO A 321 -24.78 -0.49 0.93
CA PRO A 321 -24.14 -0.91 -0.31
C PRO A 321 -22.62 -1.13 -0.18
N SER A 322 -22.09 -1.33 1.03
CA SER A 322 -20.63 -1.42 1.23
C SER A 322 -20.01 -2.76 0.86
N LEU A 323 -18.70 -2.73 0.62
CA LEU A 323 -17.90 -3.94 0.47
C LEU A 323 -17.86 -4.78 1.75
N LEU A 324 -17.85 -4.15 2.94
CA LEU A 324 -17.97 -4.86 4.21
C LEU A 324 -19.24 -5.70 4.25
N ARG A 325 -20.38 -5.11 3.88
CA ARG A 325 -21.66 -5.82 3.84
C ARG A 325 -21.61 -7.03 2.91
N TYR A 326 -21.07 -6.84 1.71
CA TYR A 326 -20.84 -7.92 0.76
C TYR A 326 -19.98 -9.05 1.35
N LEU A 327 -18.88 -8.70 2.04
CA LEU A 327 -17.97 -9.68 2.64
C LEU A 327 -18.57 -10.43 3.84
N VAL A 328 -19.50 -9.80 4.56
CA VAL A 328 -20.22 -10.42 5.69
C VAL A 328 -21.33 -11.35 5.19
N ASP A 329 -22.11 -10.92 4.20
CA ASP A 329 -23.21 -11.71 3.64
C ASP A 329 -22.71 -12.95 2.88
N LEU A 330 -21.59 -12.83 2.14
CA LEU A 330 -21.00 -13.93 1.38
C LEU A 330 -20.44 -15.08 2.25
N ARG A 331 -20.11 -14.80 3.51
CA ARG A 331 -19.37 -15.76 4.36
C ARG A 331 -20.31 -16.63 5.20
N GLY A 332 -20.51 -17.88 4.76
CA GLY A 332 -20.70 -19.00 5.68
C GLY A 332 -19.33 -19.45 6.18
N GLU A 333 -18.99 -19.08 7.42
CA GLU A 333 -17.79 -19.50 8.21
C GLU A 333 -16.44 -19.55 7.49
N GLU A 334 -15.51 -18.58 7.71
CA GLU A 334 -14.04 -18.81 7.60
C GLU A 334 -13.12 -17.59 7.85
N ALA A 335 -13.65 -16.39 8.12
CA ALA A 335 -12.83 -15.24 8.55
C ALA A 335 -13.10 -14.90 10.01
N THR A 336 -12.07 -14.86 10.85
CA THR A 336 -12.16 -14.21 12.16
C THR A 336 -12.41 -12.71 11.97
N CYS A 337 -13.08 -12.07 12.94
CA CYS A 337 -13.27 -10.61 12.93
C CYS A 337 -11.92 -9.88 12.75
N ALA A 338 -10.85 -10.39 13.38
CA ALA A 338 -9.50 -9.87 13.23
C ALA A 338 -8.99 -9.90 11.78
N GLN A 339 -9.17 -11.00 11.04
CA GLN A 339 -8.70 -11.08 9.65
C GLN A 339 -9.55 -10.21 8.72
N LEU A 340 -10.83 -10.04 9.00
CA LEU A 340 -11.69 -9.12 8.25
C LEU A 340 -11.26 -7.67 8.50
N ARG A 341 -10.99 -7.30 9.76
CA ARG A 341 -10.44 -5.99 10.13
C ARG A 341 -9.15 -5.69 9.39
N ASP A 342 -8.20 -6.62 9.37
CA ASP A 342 -6.91 -6.45 8.70
C ASP A 342 -7.07 -6.20 7.18
N ASP A 343 -8.01 -6.90 6.53
CA ASP A 343 -8.30 -6.68 5.10
C ASP A 343 -8.94 -5.32 4.84
N LEU A 344 -9.88 -4.91 5.69
CA LEU A 344 -10.53 -3.61 5.56
C LEU A 344 -9.56 -2.46 5.81
N MET A 345 -8.71 -2.59 6.83
CA MET A 345 -7.62 -1.67 7.13
C MET A 345 -6.68 -1.51 5.94
N THR A 346 -6.37 -2.62 5.26
CA THR A 346 -5.57 -2.60 4.03
C THR A 346 -6.27 -1.80 2.93
N MET A 347 -7.58 -2.00 2.71
CA MET A 347 -8.33 -1.29 1.67
C MET A 347 -8.48 0.20 1.96
N LEU A 348 -8.70 0.57 3.22
CA LEU A 348 -8.77 1.96 3.67
C LEU A 348 -7.49 2.72 3.29
N ILE A 349 -6.33 2.19 3.68
CA ILE A 349 -5.05 2.84 3.37
C ILE A 349 -4.77 2.83 1.87
N ALA A 350 -5.00 1.69 1.20
CA ALA A 350 -4.69 1.55 -0.23
C ALA A 350 -5.52 2.49 -1.12
N GLY A 351 -6.78 2.76 -0.75
CA GLY A 351 -7.71 3.58 -1.54
C GLY A 351 -7.71 5.07 -1.19
N HIS A 352 -7.18 5.46 -0.03
CA HIS A 352 -7.23 6.83 0.47
C HIS A 352 -6.11 7.71 -0.14
N GLU A 353 -4.86 7.51 0.28
CA GLU A 353 -3.75 8.41 -0.05
C GLU A 353 -3.38 8.38 -1.54
N THR A 354 -3.55 7.23 -2.18
CA THR A 354 -3.26 7.04 -3.61
C THR A 354 -4.18 7.88 -4.50
N THR A 355 -5.48 7.87 -4.19
CA THR A 355 -6.49 8.65 -4.91
C THR A 355 -6.29 10.14 -4.68
N ALA A 356 -6.03 10.55 -3.43
CA ALA A 356 -5.76 11.94 -3.09
C ALA A 356 -4.53 12.47 -3.85
N SER A 357 -3.42 11.73 -3.80
CA SER A 357 -2.19 12.09 -4.52
C SER A 357 -2.41 12.19 -6.03
N LEU A 358 -3.16 11.25 -6.62
CA LEU A 358 -3.50 11.28 -8.05
C LEU A 358 -4.23 12.57 -8.41
N LEU A 359 -5.27 12.94 -7.65
CA LEU A 359 -6.05 14.16 -7.90
C LEU A 359 -5.21 15.42 -7.72
N THR A 360 -4.36 15.48 -6.68
CA THR A 360 -3.44 16.60 -6.44
C THR A 360 -2.52 16.83 -7.62
N TRP A 361 -1.81 15.79 -8.08
CA TRP A 361 -0.88 15.91 -9.21
C TRP A 361 -1.59 16.13 -10.54
N ALA A 362 -2.75 15.51 -10.76
CA ALA A 362 -3.54 15.73 -11.97
C ALA A 362 -3.99 17.19 -12.07
N THR A 363 -4.56 17.75 -10.99
CA THR A 363 -5.00 19.16 -10.96
C THR A 363 -3.82 20.10 -11.11
N TYR A 364 -2.69 19.84 -10.45
CA TYR A 364 -1.46 20.61 -10.63
C TYR A 364 -1.02 20.65 -12.10
N LEU A 365 -0.98 19.50 -12.78
CA LEU A 365 -0.58 19.39 -14.19
C LEU A 365 -1.56 20.09 -15.14
N ILE A 366 -2.87 20.02 -14.86
CA ILE A 366 -3.90 20.73 -15.63
C ILE A 366 -3.72 22.24 -15.50
N LEU A 367 -3.50 22.74 -14.28
CA LEU A 367 -3.32 24.18 -14.04
C LEU A 367 -2.03 24.74 -14.67
N GLN A 368 -1.02 23.89 -14.91
CA GLN A 368 0.19 24.28 -15.64
C GLN A 368 0.01 24.32 -17.16
N ARG A 369 -1.08 23.76 -17.69
CA ARG A 369 -1.39 23.71 -19.12
C ARG A 369 -2.80 24.27 -19.39
N PRO A 370 -3.01 25.58 -19.14
CA PRO A 370 -4.26 26.26 -19.50
C PRO A 370 -4.49 26.24 -21.01
#